data_AF-A0A7X6H275-F1
#
_entry.id   AF-A0A7X6H275-F1
#
_cell.length_a   1.000
_cell.length_b   1.000
_cell.length_c   1.000
_cell.angle_alpha   90.00
_cell.angle_beta   90.00
_cell.angle_gamma   90.00
#
_symmetry.space_group_name_H-M   'P 1'
#
loop_
_entity.id
_entity.type
_entity.pdbx_description
1 polymer ?
#
loop_
_entity_poly.entity_id
_entity_poly.type
_entity_poly.pdbx_seq_one_letter_code
_entity_poly.pdbx_strand_id
1 'polypeptide(L)'
;MIGSNVLGLIQIFGQHMDLERLDGVTLAYDYAQALEELDRGVQTSSVLTASKDWGVGVAMTPAVLRDGVLKSHILLNAAFLEGLLDEPQSKACQEAVHIIAHECAHVEINTVKDRQFPNKILRYRPKTWFEGLRLEVIEASWDEYAACRISAGFGAAPSENYQGVFLKILADAGHNVREAILKCRHDADYDALLIEAQRNIGSLIKYASYVLGTADGLEQETETDLPDISASLQDHWFAPFFVRLQHSHRVLWERYGQWESLKEFETIADIWLDMLADRGIDVTPQVDGAIFVSIPFRADTSSYQAMMWGLRQTTKRHRG
;
A
#
# COMPACT_ATOMS: atom_id res chain seq x y z
N MET A 1 2.37 12.82 28.56
CA MET A 1 1.13 12.01 28.72
C MET A 1 0.95 11.09 27.52
N ILE A 2 0.84 11.59 26.28
CA ILE A 2 0.72 10.77 25.05
C ILE A 2 1.78 9.67 24.97
N GLY A 3 3.07 10.01 25.13
CA GLY A 3 4.15 9.00 25.06
C GLY A 3 4.04 7.87 26.09
N SER A 4 3.51 8.13 27.29
CA SER A 4 3.27 7.09 28.29
C SER A 4 2.10 6.19 27.90
N ASN A 5 1.05 6.74 27.30
CA ASN A 5 -0.10 5.97 26.79
C ASN A 5 0.33 5.08 25.62
N VAL A 6 1.12 5.62 24.68
CA VAL A 6 1.69 4.87 23.56
C VAL A 6 2.54 3.71 24.06
N LEU A 7 3.44 3.94 25.03
CA LEU A 7 4.25 2.87 25.63
C LEU A 7 3.38 1.80 26.28
N GLY A 8 2.36 2.19 27.05
CA GLY A 8 1.42 1.26 27.67
C GLY A 8 0.67 0.40 26.65
N LEU A 9 0.22 1.00 25.54
CA LEU A 9 -0.42 0.28 24.44
C LEU A 9 0.54 -0.70 23.75
N ILE A 10 1.77 -0.29 23.45
CA ILE A 10 2.79 -1.18 22.88
C ILE A 10 3.06 -2.38 23.80
N GLN A 11 3.11 -2.17 25.11
CA GLN A 11 3.27 -3.25 26.09
C GLN A 11 2.08 -4.22 26.10
N ILE A 12 0.86 -3.72 25.87
CA ILE A 12 -0.35 -4.55 25.72
C ILE A 12 -0.28 -5.32 24.41
N PHE A 13 -0.01 -4.64 23.28
CA PHE A 13 0.07 -5.29 21.97
C PHE A 13 1.20 -6.30 21.89
N GLY A 14 2.31 -6.11 22.60
CA GLY A 14 3.40 -7.10 22.70
C GLY A 14 2.99 -8.41 23.39
N GLN A 15 1.80 -8.50 23.99
CA GLN A 15 1.22 -9.76 24.47
C GLN A 15 0.47 -10.53 23.38
N HIS A 16 0.17 -9.86 22.26
CA HIS A 16 -0.61 -10.39 21.15
C HIS A 16 0.18 -10.44 19.83
N MET A 17 1.26 -9.65 19.71
CA MET A 17 2.08 -9.51 18.52
C MET A 17 3.56 -9.69 18.87
N ASP A 18 4.34 -10.27 17.95
CA ASP A 18 5.80 -10.41 18.12
C ASP A 18 6.52 -9.06 17.87
N LEU A 19 6.83 -8.37 18.96
CA LEU A 19 7.55 -7.09 18.94
C LEU A 19 9.03 -7.22 19.30
N GLU A 20 9.62 -8.43 19.27
CA GLU A 20 11.02 -8.65 19.70
C GLU A 20 12.03 -7.79 18.93
N ARG A 21 11.69 -7.43 17.68
CA ARG A 21 12.54 -6.65 16.77
C ARG A 21 12.15 -5.18 16.67
N LEU A 22 11.38 -4.67 17.63
CA LEU A 22 11.16 -3.23 17.76
C LEU A 22 12.48 -2.54 18.18
N ASP A 23 12.98 -1.63 17.35
CA ASP A 23 14.13 -0.77 17.63
C ASP A 23 13.76 0.37 18.58
N GLY A 24 12.64 1.04 18.27
CA GLY A 24 12.17 2.18 19.01
C GLY A 24 10.91 2.77 18.39
N VAL A 25 10.36 3.78 19.07
CA VAL A 25 9.18 4.53 18.64
C VAL A 25 9.48 6.02 18.71
N THR A 26 9.22 6.72 17.61
CA THR A 26 9.32 8.18 17.51
C THR A 26 7.92 8.77 17.40
N LEU A 27 7.60 9.68 18.33
CA LEU A 27 6.38 10.48 18.33
C LEU A 27 6.76 11.91 17.95
N ALA A 28 6.27 12.39 16.80
CA ALA A 28 6.65 13.70 16.28
C ALA A 28 5.44 14.49 15.80
N TYR A 29 5.35 15.77 16.20
CA TYR A 29 4.43 16.72 15.58
C TYR A 29 4.93 17.15 14.20
N ASP A 30 6.25 17.30 14.05
CA ASP A 30 6.89 17.42 12.73
C ASP A 30 7.20 16.03 12.17
N TYR A 31 6.13 15.36 11.72
CA TYR A 31 6.22 13.99 11.20
C TYR A 31 7.09 13.89 9.94
N ALA A 32 7.10 14.94 9.10
CA ALA A 32 7.91 14.96 7.89
C ALA A 32 9.41 14.99 8.23
N GLN A 33 9.81 15.85 9.17
CA GLN A 33 11.19 15.89 9.66
C GLN A 33 11.60 14.56 10.30
N ALA A 34 10.73 13.97 11.13
CA ALA A 34 11.04 12.70 11.78
C ALA A 34 11.26 11.54 10.79
N LEU A 35 10.49 11.49 9.69
CA LEU A 35 10.70 10.53 8.62
C LEU A 35 12.04 10.76 7.88
N GLU A 36 12.40 12.02 7.63
CA GLU A 36 13.63 12.39 6.94
C GLU A 36 14.88 12.07 7.77
N GLU A 37 14.83 12.33 9.07
CA GLU A 37 15.96 12.21 10.00
C GLU A 37 16.20 10.78 10.51
N LEU A 38 15.30 9.82 10.23
CA LEU A 38 15.44 8.46 10.71
C LEU A 38 16.70 7.79 10.14
N ASP A 39 17.63 7.44 11.03
CA ASP A 39 18.75 6.58 10.68
C ASP A 39 18.29 5.12 10.51
N ARG A 40 18.23 4.68 9.26
CA ARG A 40 17.89 3.30 8.88
C ARG A 40 19.06 2.32 9.03
N GLY A 41 20.25 2.78 9.42
CA GLY A 41 21.45 1.95 9.59
C GLY A 41 22.02 1.40 8.28
N VAL A 42 21.64 2.00 7.15
CA VAL A 42 22.11 1.65 5.80
C VAL A 42 22.32 2.91 4.97
N GLN A 43 23.29 2.88 4.07
CA GLN A 43 23.41 3.93 3.05
C GLN A 43 22.28 3.80 2.04
N THR A 44 21.35 4.75 2.08
CA THR A 44 20.26 4.87 1.12
C THR A 44 20.13 6.31 0.64
N SER A 45 19.76 6.50 -0.62
CA SER A 45 19.37 7.79 -1.19
C SER A 45 17.85 8.03 -1.11
N SER A 46 17.08 7.03 -0.65
CA SER A 46 15.63 7.14 -0.50
C SER A 46 15.27 7.89 0.78
N VAL A 47 14.64 9.04 0.67
CA VAL A 47 14.04 9.75 1.80
C VAL A 47 12.64 9.18 2.04
N LEU A 48 12.33 8.82 3.28
CA LEU A 48 10.99 8.37 3.65
C LEU A 48 10.04 9.58 3.60
N THR A 49 8.87 9.40 2.98
CA THR A 49 7.87 10.46 2.88
C THR A 49 6.50 9.92 3.22
N ALA A 50 5.69 10.76 3.88
CA ALA A 50 4.30 10.43 4.14
C ALA A 50 3.53 10.36 2.81
N SER A 51 2.60 9.40 2.74
CA SER A 51 1.63 9.35 1.62
C SER A 51 0.79 10.63 1.60
N LYS A 52 0.57 11.18 0.40
CA LYS A 52 -0.21 12.42 0.17
C LYS A 52 -1.27 12.31 -0.92
N ASP A 53 -1.32 11.22 -1.68
CA ASP A 53 -2.19 11.10 -2.85
C ASP A 53 -3.66 10.86 -2.45
N TRP A 54 -3.96 9.67 -1.91
CA TRP A 54 -5.32 9.24 -1.61
C TRP A 54 -5.70 9.31 -0.14
N GLY A 55 -4.69 9.34 0.74
CA GLY A 55 -4.83 9.49 2.18
C GLY A 55 -3.64 10.25 2.76
N VAL A 56 -3.78 10.69 4.01
CA VAL A 56 -2.69 11.30 4.77
C VAL A 56 -1.94 10.19 5.49
N GLY A 57 -0.65 10.01 5.18
CA GLY A 57 0.21 9.12 5.95
C GLY A 57 0.45 9.70 7.34
N VAL A 58 -0.06 9.04 8.38
CA VAL A 58 0.03 9.49 9.78
C VAL A 58 0.97 8.65 10.63
N ALA A 59 1.40 7.51 10.10
CA ALA A 59 2.29 6.57 10.75
C ALA A 59 3.08 5.77 9.69
N MET A 60 4.21 5.20 10.11
CA MET A 60 5.02 4.29 9.29
C MET A 60 5.93 3.46 10.19
N THR A 61 6.14 2.19 9.82
CA THR A 61 7.07 1.28 10.49
C THR A 61 8.22 0.86 9.56
N PRO A 62 9.15 1.77 9.22
CA PRO A 62 10.31 1.43 8.39
C PRO A 62 11.21 0.38 9.06
N ALA A 63 11.72 -0.52 8.23
CA ALA A 63 12.82 -1.39 8.63
C ALA A 63 14.10 -0.58 8.83
N VAL A 64 14.85 -0.93 9.87
CA VAL A 64 16.15 -0.37 10.24
C VAL A 64 17.15 -1.49 10.52
N LEU A 65 18.44 -1.21 10.34
CA LEU A 65 19.51 -2.15 10.65
C LEU A 65 20.28 -1.69 11.90
N ARG A 66 20.40 -2.58 12.89
CA ARG A 66 21.18 -2.36 14.12
C ARG A 66 22.10 -3.54 14.33
N ASP A 67 23.40 -3.30 14.35
CA ASP A 67 24.42 -4.34 14.54
C ASP A 67 24.24 -5.57 13.63
N GLY A 68 23.80 -5.33 12.38
CA GLY A 68 23.55 -6.39 11.40
C GLY A 68 22.24 -7.16 11.59
N VAL A 69 21.41 -6.81 12.57
CA VAL A 69 20.08 -7.37 12.79
C VAL A 69 19.02 -6.44 12.18
N LEU A 70 18.12 -7.00 11.38
CA LEU A 70 16.96 -6.27 10.87
C LEU A 70 15.98 -6.03 12.02
N LYS A 71 15.59 -4.78 12.22
CA LYS A 71 14.59 -4.33 13.19
C LYS A 71 13.57 -3.42 12.50
N SER A 72 12.56 -3.01 13.25
CA SER A 72 11.55 -2.04 12.83
C SER A 72 11.56 -0.84 13.76
N HIS A 73 11.43 0.37 13.23
CA HIS A 73 11.24 1.58 14.04
C HIS A 73 9.87 2.16 13.72
N ILE A 74 9.04 2.41 14.73
CA ILE A 74 7.70 2.97 14.52
C ILE A 74 7.79 4.49 14.57
N LEU A 75 7.29 5.19 13.55
CA LEU A 75 7.12 6.64 13.55
C LEU A 75 5.64 6.98 13.52
N LEU A 76 5.23 7.88 14.41
CA LEU A 76 3.85 8.28 14.60
C LEU A 76 3.74 9.80 14.60
N ASN A 77 2.79 10.32 13.82
CA ASN A 77 2.41 11.72 13.89
C ASN A 77 1.63 11.97 15.19
N ALA A 78 2.25 12.70 16.12
CA ALA A 78 1.72 12.93 17.46
C ALA A 78 0.36 13.62 17.45
N ALA A 79 0.06 14.46 16.44
CA ALA A 79 -1.23 15.14 16.32
C ALA A 79 -2.40 14.16 16.16
N PHE A 80 -2.18 13.02 15.49
CA PHE A 80 -3.21 11.99 15.30
C PHE A 80 -3.35 11.06 16.50
N LEU A 81 -2.51 11.21 17.53
CA LEU A 81 -2.56 10.45 18.77
C LEU A 81 -3.09 11.26 19.95
N GLU A 82 -3.47 12.51 19.75
CA GLU A 82 -4.07 13.35 20.79
C GLU A 82 -5.39 12.77 21.32
N GLY A 83 -6.09 11.97 20.50
CA GLY A 83 -7.27 11.21 20.93
C GLY A 83 -7.00 10.27 22.11
N LEU A 84 -5.75 9.86 22.38
CA LEU A 84 -5.38 9.09 23.57
C LEU A 84 -5.53 9.86 24.89
N LEU A 85 -5.80 11.18 24.83
CA LEU A 85 -6.09 12.03 25.99
C LEU A 85 -7.59 12.09 26.29
N ASP A 86 -8.43 11.62 25.37
CA ASP A 86 -9.89 11.57 25.53
C ASP A 86 -10.32 10.32 26.29
N GLU A 87 -11.62 10.20 26.55
CA GLU A 87 -12.20 9.00 27.15
C GLU A 87 -11.88 7.75 26.30
N PRO A 88 -11.56 6.59 26.92
CA PRO A 88 -11.14 5.39 26.19
C PRO A 88 -12.11 4.96 25.09
N GLN A 89 -13.41 5.13 25.27
CA GLN A 89 -14.44 4.74 24.30
C GLN A 89 -14.69 5.78 23.20
N SER A 90 -14.03 6.94 23.24
CA SER A 90 -14.18 7.96 22.21
C SER A 90 -13.66 7.45 20.87
N LYS A 91 -14.29 7.90 19.77
CA LYS A 91 -13.84 7.54 18.41
C LYS A 91 -12.37 7.91 18.20
N ALA A 92 -11.95 9.10 18.64
CA ALA A 92 -10.58 9.57 18.50
C ALA A 92 -9.56 8.71 19.27
N CYS A 93 -9.90 8.27 20.49
CA CYS A 93 -9.04 7.37 21.26
C CYS A 93 -8.93 6.00 20.58
N GLN A 94 -10.07 5.45 20.15
CA GLN A 94 -10.14 4.16 19.48
C GLN A 94 -9.42 4.14 18.12
N GLU A 95 -9.46 5.24 17.36
CA GLU A 95 -8.68 5.42 16.13
C GLU A 95 -7.17 5.46 16.41
N ALA A 96 -6.74 6.21 17.44
CA ALA A 96 -5.33 6.27 17.83
C ALA A 96 -4.81 4.90 18.33
N VAL A 97 -5.62 4.15 19.07
CA VAL A 97 -5.32 2.76 19.49
C VAL A 97 -5.13 1.88 18.26
N HIS A 98 -6.01 1.98 17.26
CA HIS A 98 -5.89 1.17 16.04
C HIS A 98 -4.62 1.51 15.25
N ILE A 99 -4.28 2.80 15.08
CA ILE A 99 -3.05 3.22 14.40
C ILE A 99 -1.83 2.55 15.04
N ILE A 100 -1.73 2.59 16.37
CA ILE A 100 -0.57 2.00 17.06
C ILE A 100 -0.56 0.46 16.90
N ALA A 101 -1.72 -0.19 16.96
CA ALA A 101 -1.83 -1.64 16.76
C ALA A 101 -1.41 -2.05 15.34
N HIS A 102 -1.81 -1.29 14.33
CA HIS A 102 -1.45 -1.51 12.92
C HIS A 102 0.07 -1.41 12.71
N GLU A 103 0.71 -0.37 13.27
CA GLU A 103 2.18 -0.25 13.20
C GLU A 103 2.90 -1.36 13.98
N CYS A 104 2.36 -1.79 15.11
CA CYS A 104 2.88 -2.96 15.83
C CYS A 104 2.80 -4.24 14.98
N ALA A 105 1.73 -4.43 14.22
CA ALA A 105 1.61 -5.57 13.31
C ALA A 105 2.69 -5.58 12.23
N HIS A 106 3.09 -4.41 11.70
CA HIS A 106 4.23 -4.33 10.77
C HIS A 106 5.56 -4.77 11.41
N VAL A 107 5.76 -4.55 12.72
CA VAL A 107 6.95 -5.06 13.42
C VAL A 107 6.99 -6.59 13.38
N GLU A 108 5.87 -7.24 13.65
CA GLU A 108 5.74 -8.69 13.57
C GLU A 108 5.97 -9.18 12.14
N ILE A 109 5.31 -8.58 11.16
CA ILE A 109 5.43 -8.98 9.75
C ILE A 109 6.88 -8.89 9.28
N ASN A 110 7.58 -7.81 9.62
CA ASN A 110 9.00 -7.65 9.31
C ASN A 110 9.85 -8.72 10.00
N THR A 111 9.53 -9.06 11.24
CA THR A 111 10.20 -10.12 12.01
C THR A 111 10.01 -11.49 11.36
N VAL A 112 8.78 -11.83 11.00
CA VAL A 112 8.43 -13.09 10.35
C VAL A 112 9.09 -13.19 8.97
N LYS A 113 9.02 -12.13 8.16
CA LYS A 113 9.67 -12.08 6.84
C LYS A 113 11.19 -12.24 6.94
N ASP A 114 11.87 -11.58 7.89
CA ASP A 114 13.33 -11.72 8.01
C ASP A 114 13.74 -13.11 8.51
N ARG A 115 12.95 -13.75 9.38
CA ARG A 115 13.19 -15.14 9.79
C ARG A 115 13.09 -16.10 8.60
N GLN A 116 12.10 -15.93 7.74
CA GLN A 116 11.92 -16.78 6.55
C GLN A 116 12.91 -16.46 5.43
N PHE A 117 13.22 -15.18 5.25
CA PHE A 117 14.05 -14.69 4.15
C PHE A 117 15.23 -13.88 4.69
N PRO A 118 16.17 -14.52 5.42
CA PRO A 118 17.25 -13.83 6.07
C PRO A 118 18.11 -13.08 5.04
N ASN A 119 18.52 -11.87 5.40
CA ASN A 119 19.34 -10.98 4.58
C ASN A 119 18.68 -10.48 3.28
N LYS A 120 17.34 -10.47 3.18
CA LYS A 120 16.63 -9.88 2.04
C LYS A 120 16.23 -8.43 2.27
N ILE A 121 15.49 -8.14 3.34
CA ILE A 121 14.97 -6.79 3.62
C ILE A 121 16.15 -5.82 3.86
N LEU A 122 16.07 -4.60 3.29
CA LEU A 122 17.11 -3.55 3.24
C LEU A 122 18.43 -3.90 2.53
N ARG A 123 18.62 -5.15 2.11
CA ARG A 123 19.88 -5.67 1.55
C ARG A 123 19.74 -6.10 0.10
N TYR A 124 18.53 -6.46 -0.31
CA TYR A 124 18.20 -6.70 -1.69
C TYR A 124 18.06 -5.38 -2.44
N ARG A 125 18.64 -5.32 -3.64
CA ARG A 125 18.39 -4.24 -4.59
C ARG A 125 17.85 -4.85 -5.87
N PRO A 126 16.69 -4.39 -6.37
CA PRO A 126 16.17 -4.87 -7.64
C PRO A 126 17.21 -4.60 -8.73
N LYS A 127 17.43 -5.58 -9.60
CA LYS A 127 18.39 -5.49 -10.70
C LYS A 127 17.86 -4.66 -11.86
N THR A 128 16.54 -4.62 -12.00
CA THR A 128 15.85 -3.89 -13.05
C THR A 128 14.77 -3.01 -12.44
N TRP A 129 14.40 -1.96 -13.15
CA TRP A 129 13.29 -1.10 -12.71
C TRP A 129 11.97 -1.87 -12.63
N PHE A 130 11.73 -2.79 -13.57
CA PHE A 130 10.54 -3.65 -13.58
C PHE A 130 10.44 -4.54 -12.33
N GLU A 131 11.56 -5.13 -11.93
CA GLU A 131 11.63 -5.91 -10.69
C GLU A 131 11.32 -5.03 -9.48
N GLY A 132 11.82 -3.79 -9.47
CA GLY A 132 11.48 -2.80 -8.44
C GLY A 132 9.97 -2.55 -8.33
N LEU A 133 9.30 -2.30 -9.46
CA LEU A 133 7.85 -2.09 -9.49
C LEU A 133 7.07 -3.32 -8.98
N ARG A 134 7.48 -4.53 -9.38
CA ARG A 134 6.84 -5.77 -8.90
C ARG A 134 6.98 -5.92 -7.39
N LEU A 135 8.18 -5.69 -6.84
CA LEU A 135 8.43 -5.77 -5.40
C LEU A 135 7.64 -4.71 -4.63
N GLU A 136 7.56 -3.49 -5.15
CA GLU A 136 6.80 -2.40 -4.53
C GLU A 136 5.32 -2.77 -4.37
N VAL A 137 4.69 -3.34 -5.41
CA VAL A 137 3.28 -3.76 -5.33
C VAL A 137 3.09 -4.94 -4.40
N ILE A 138 4.01 -5.92 -4.42
CA ILE A 138 3.98 -7.06 -3.50
C ILE A 138 4.03 -6.58 -2.05
N GLU A 139 5.01 -5.74 -1.71
CA GLU A 139 5.20 -5.22 -0.36
C GLU A 139 3.99 -4.39 0.06
N ALA A 140 3.58 -3.41 -0.76
CA ALA A 140 2.45 -2.53 -0.46
C ALA A 140 1.11 -3.28 -0.35
N SER A 141 0.93 -4.42 -1.02
CA SER A 141 -0.29 -5.21 -0.90
C SER A 141 -0.26 -6.14 0.30
N TRP A 142 0.75 -6.99 0.38
CA TRP A 142 0.80 -8.02 1.41
C TRP A 142 0.97 -7.42 2.81
N ASP A 143 1.85 -6.42 2.97
CA ASP A 143 2.12 -5.87 4.30
C ASP A 143 0.90 -5.18 4.89
N GLU A 144 0.12 -4.50 4.06
CA GLU A 144 -1.11 -3.81 4.49
C GLU A 144 -2.25 -4.81 4.75
N TYR A 145 -2.38 -5.85 3.92
CA TYR A 145 -3.32 -6.93 4.19
C TYR A 145 -3.03 -7.59 5.54
N ALA A 146 -1.79 -8.02 5.76
CA ALA A 146 -1.41 -8.73 6.98
C ALA A 146 -1.50 -7.82 8.20
N ALA A 147 -1.06 -6.55 8.09
CA ALA A 147 -1.11 -5.61 9.21
C ALA A 147 -2.56 -5.34 9.65
N CYS A 148 -3.46 -5.09 8.69
CA CYS A 148 -4.88 -4.93 8.98
C CYS A 148 -5.51 -6.18 9.57
N ARG A 149 -5.14 -7.37 9.08
CA ARG A 149 -5.67 -8.63 9.61
C ARG A 149 -5.27 -8.87 11.05
N ILE A 150 -4.01 -8.61 11.40
CA ILE A 150 -3.48 -8.73 12.76
C ILE A 150 -4.08 -7.67 13.68
N SER A 151 -4.22 -6.43 13.21
CA SER A 151 -4.65 -5.30 14.04
C SER A 151 -6.18 -5.11 14.11
N ALA A 152 -6.95 -5.85 13.33
CA ALA A 152 -8.40 -5.66 13.16
C ALA A 152 -9.19 -5.57 14.46
N GLY A 153 -8.85 -6.38 15.47
CA GLY A 153 -9.54 -6.45 16.76
C GLY A 153 -9.17 -5.35 17.76
N PHE A 154 -8.24 -4.45 17.42
CA PHE A 154 -7.75 -3.41 18.34
C PHE A 154 -8.24 -2.02 17.92
N GLY A 155 -8.82 -1.30 18.87
CA GLY A 155 -9.35 0.04 18.64
C GLY A 155 -10.64 0.03 17.84
N ALA A 156 -10.94 1.15 17.19
CA ALA A 156 -12.04 1.25 16.24
C ALA A 156 -11.57 0.66 14.92
N ALA A 157 -12.40 -0.20 14.31
CA ALA A 157 -12.17 -0.64 12.95
C ALA A 157 -12.06 0.61 12.05
N PRO A 158 -10.92 0.85 11.39
CA PRO A 158 -10.75 1.98 10.47
C PRO A 158 -11.50 1.75 9.15
N SER A 159 -12.40 0.76 9.13
CA SER A 159 -13.10 0.26 7.96
C SER A 159 -13.82 1.37 7.22
N GLU A 160 -14.44 2.34 7.90
CA GLU A 160 -15.06 3.51 7.25
C GLU A 160 -14.03 4.33 6.45
N ASN A 161 -12.82 4.53 6.98
CA ASN A 161 -11.76 5.28 6.31
C ASN A 161 -11.10 4.47 5.19
N TYR A 162 -10.80 3.19 5.42
CA TYR A 162 -10.17 2.34 4.40
C TYR A 162 -11.13 2.03 3.24
N GLN A 163 -12.38 1.67 3.54
CA GLN A 163 -13.41 1.47 2.51
C GLN A 163 -13.68 2.76 1.76
N GLY A 164 -13.83 3.90 2.45
CA GLY A 164 -14.06 5.19 1.79
C GLY A 164 -12.93 5.58 0.82
N VAL A 165 -11.67 5.42 1.23
CA VAL A 165 -10.52 5.68 0.34
C VAL A 165 -10.46 4.67 -0.80
N PHE A 166 -10.67 3.38 -0.52
CA PHE A 166 -10.73 2.34 -1.55
C PHE A 166 -11.82 2.64 -2.60
N LEU A 167 -13.03 2.97 -2.18
CA LEU A 167 -14.15 3.29 -3.07
C LEU A 167 -13.87 4.52 -3.94
N LYS A 168 -13.21 5.54 -3.39
CA LYS A 168 -12.76 6.71 -4.15
C LYS A 168 -11.74 6.31 -5.22
N ILE A 169 -10.73 5.52 -4.87
CA ILE A 169 -9.73 5.03 -5.83
C ILE A 169 -10.39 4.13 -6.88
N LEU A 170 -11.30 3.26 -6.47
CA LEU A 170 -12.04 2.34 -7.34
C LEU A 170 -12.77 3.11 -8.46
N ALA A 171 -13.42 4.21 -8.10
CA ALA A 171 -14.13 5.08 -9.04
C ALA A 171 -13.19 5.80 -10.03
N ASP A 172 -11.99 6.21 -9.58
CA ASP A 172 -11.12 7.11 -10.34
C ASP A 172 -9.97 6.39 -11.10
N ALA A 173 -9.46 5.27 -10.60
CA ALA A 173 -8.22 4.65 -11.08
C ALA A 173 -8.28 4.31 -12.58
N GLY A 174 -9.38 3.71 -13.05
CA GLY A 174 -9.55 3.39 -14.46
C GLY A 174 -9.59 4.64 -15.35
N HIS A 175 -10.20 5.72 -14.86
CA HIS A 175 -10.22 7.00 -15.56
C HIS A 175 -8.81 7.61 -15.65
N ASN A 176 -8.08 7.65 -14.54
CA ASN A 176 -6.75 8.24 -14.47
C ASN A 176 -5.75 7.51 -15.36
N VAL A 177 -5.77 6.18 -15.39
CA VAL A 177 -4.93 5.37 -16.30
C VAL A 177 -5.26 5.69 -17.76
N ARG A 178 -6.54 5.80 -18.11
CA ARG A 178 -6.96 6.17 -19.47
C ARG A 178 -6.44 7.57 -19.87
N GLU A 179 -6.54 8.56 -18.98
CA GLU A 179 -6.00 9.91 -19.23
C GLU A 179 -4.47 9.88 -19.40
N ALA A 180 -3.76 9.07 -18.61
CA ALA A 180 -2.32 8.86 -18.76
C ALA A 180 -1.96 8.26 -20.12
N ILE A 181 -2.73 7.27 -20.60
CA ILE A 181 -2.56 6.68 -21.93
C ILE A 181 -2.75 7.74 -23.02
N LEU A 182 -3.81 8.54 -22.95
CA LEU A 182 -4.09 9.60 -23.92
C LEU A 182 -2.96 10.62 -23.98
N LYS A 183 -2.45 11.04 -22.80
CA LYS A 183 -1.28 11.91 -22.70
C LYS A 183 -0.04 11.26 -23.32
N CYS A 184 0.24 10.01 -23.00
CA CYS A 184 1.39 9.27 -23.55
C CYS A 184 1.31 9.16 -25.07
N ARG A 185 0.14 8.91 -25.66
CA ARG A 185 -0.02 8.89 -27.11
C ARG A 185 0.20 10.25 -27.77
N HIS A 186 0.00 11.34 -27.03
CA HIS A 186 0.23 12.70 -27.50
C HIS A 186 1.70 13.12 -27.35
N ASP A 187 2.32 12.84 -26.20
CA ASP A 187 3.66 13.34 -25.83
C ASP A 187 4.79 12.31 -26.02
N ALA A 188 4.46 11.03 -26.26
CA ALA A 188 5.37 9.88 -26.33
C ALA A 188 6.20 9.61 -25.05
N ASP A 189 5.70 10.05 -23.89
CA ASP A 189 6.34 9.87 -22.58
C ASP A 189 5.83 8.61 -21.86
N TYR A 190 6.53 7.48 -22.09
CA TYR A 190 6.19 6.17 -21.53
C TYR A 190 6.58 6.01 -20.06
N ASP A 191 7.60 6.73 -19.60
CA ASP A 191 8.01 6.70 -18.19
C ASP A 191 6.92 7.34 -17.34
N ALA A 192 6.42 8.51 -17.76
CA ALA A 192 5.30 9.16 -17.09
C ALA A 192 4.02 8.31 -17.12
N LEU A 193 3.76 7.58 -18.22
CA LEU A 193 2.64 6.64 -18.29
C LEU A 193 2.74 5.55 -17.22
N LEU A 194 3.89 4.89 -17.15
CA LEU A 194 4.09 3.79 -16.21
C LEU A 194 4.07 4.26 -14.76
N ILE A 195 4.65 5.42 -14.45
CA ILE A 195 4.58 6.02 -13.11
C ILE A 195 3.11 6.30 -12.72
N GLU A 196 2.34 6.91 -13.62
CA GLU A 196 0.93 7.22 -13.34
C GLU A 196 0.07 5.96 -13.24
N ALA A 197 0.32 4.97 -14.09
CA ALA A 197 -0.39 3.70 -14.06
C ALA A 197 -0.08 2.91 -12.77
N GLN A 198 1.20 2.83 -12.38
CA GLN A 198 1.65 2.26 -11.12
C GLN A 198 0.98 2.96 -9.93
N ARG A 199 0.96 4.30 -9.93
CA ARG A 199 0.34 5.07 -8.84
C ARG A 199 -1.14 4.71 -8.64
N ASN A 200 -1.92 4.61 -9.73
CA ASN A 200 -3.35 4.33 -9.63
C ASN A 200 -3.65 2.85 -9.34
N ILE A 201 -3.04 1.93 -10.09
CA ILE A 201 -3.29 0.49 -9.96
C ILE A 201 -2.66 -0.05 -8.67
N GLY A 202 -1.43 0.39 -8.34
CA GLY A 202 -0.77 0.05 -7.09
C GLY A 202 -1.55 0.55 -5.87
N SER A 203 -2.07 1.79 -5.90
CA SER A 203 -2.94 2.30 -4.84
C SER A 203 -4.24 1.49 -4.73
N LEU A 204 -4.85 1.12 -5.85
CA LEU A 204 -6.08 0.32 -5.84
C LEU A 204 -5.85 -1.05 -5.19
N ILE A 205 -4.75 -1.73 -5.52
CA ILE A 205 -4.36 -3.00 -4.89
C ILE A 205 -4.07 -2.79 -3.40
N LYS A 206 -3.29 -1.77 -3.04
CA LYS A 206 -2.96 -1.44 -1.65
C LYS A 206 -4.23 -1.25 -0.81
N TYR A 207 -5.15 -0.38 -1.24
CA TYR A 207 -6.38 -0.10 -0.49
C TYR A 207 -7.41 -1.24 -0.53
N ALA A 208 -7.44 -2.06 -1.59
CA ALA A 208 -8.16 -3.33 -1.55
C ALA A 208 -7.58 -4.25 -0.46
N SER A 209 -6.26 -4.28 -0.29
CA SER A 209 -5.57 -5.09 0.72
C SER A 209 -5.93 -4.65 2.14
N TYR A 210 -6.02 -3.35 2.42
CA TYR A 210 -6.53 -2.83 3.70
C TYR A 210 -7.95 -3.35 4.02
N VAL A 211 -8.86 -3.26 3.05
CA VAL A 211 -10.26 -3.70 3.20
C VAL A 211 -10.32 -5.21 3.44
N LEU A 212 -9.62 -5.99 2.61
CA LEU A 212 -9.59 -7.46 2.70
C LEU A 212 -8.94 -7.94 4.01
N GLY A 213 -7.83 -7.34 4.41
CA GLY A 213 -7.16 -7.67 5.66
C GLY A 213 -8.04 -7.40 6.87
N THR A 214 -8.69 -6.24 6.90
CA THR A 214 -9.62 -5.87 7.98
C THR A 214 -10.81 -6.84 8.03
N ALA A 215 -11.42 -7.16 6.89
CA ALA A 215 -12.55 -8.08 6.82
C ALA A 215 -12.16 -9.48 7.31
N ASP A 216 -11.06 -10.04 6.80
CA ASP A 216 -10.57 -11.35 7.20
C ASP A 216 -10.14 -11.40 8.68
N GLY A 217 -9.66 -10.29 9.24
CA GLY A 217 -9.32 -10.16 10.66
C GLY A 217 -10.54 -10.05 11.58
N LEU A 218 -11.66 -9.59 11.06
CA LEU A 218 -12.97 -9.54 11.75
C LEU A 218 -13.86 -10.74 11.41
N GLU A 219 -13.36 -11.72 10.65
CA GLU A 219 -14.13 -12.88 10.16
C GLU A 219 -15.38 -12.47 9.36
N GLN A 220 -15.25 -11.42 8.55
CA GLN A 220 -16.30 -10.87 7.69
C GLN A 220 -16.12 -11.31 6.23
N GLU A 221 -17.24 -11.54 5.53
CA GLU A 221 -17.23 -11.82 4.10
C GLU A 221 -17.68 -10.58 3.31
N THR A 222 -17.08 -10.37 2.14
CA THR A 222 -17.30 -9.13 1.37
C THR A 222 -18.75 -9.00 0.90
N GLU A 223 -19.35 -10.11 0.47
CA GLU A 223 -20.70 -10.14 -0.10
C GLU A 223 -21.79 -9.86 0.94
N THR A 224 -21.58 -10.27 2.19
CA THR A 224 -22.59 -10.19 3.26
C THR A 224 -22.37 -9.04 4.21
N ASP A 225 -21.12 -8.76 4.56
CA ASP A 225 -20.79 -7.84 5.64
C ASP A 225 -20.29 -6.48 5.12
N LEU A 226 -19.90 -6.39 3.85
CA LEU A 226 -19.41 -5.16 3.21
C LEU A 226 -20.29 -4.72 2.02
N PRO A 227 -21.57 -4.37 2.25
CA PRO A 227 -22.54 -4.12 1.18
C PRO A 227 -22.11 -3.01 0.20
N ASP A 228 -21.50 -1.93 0.69
CA ASP A 228 -21.04 -0.82 -0.18
C ASP A 228 -19.90 -1.24 -1.10
N ILE A 229 -18.98 -2.09 -0.60
CA ILE A 229 -17.91 -2.68 -1.40
C ILE A 229 -18.49 -3.65 -2.44
N SER A 230 -19.35 -4.58 -1.99
CA SER A 230 -19.99 -5.55 -2.88
C SER A 230 -20.78 -4.85 -4.00
N ALA A 231 -21.56 -3.83 -3.68
CA ALA A 231 -22.33 -3.07 -4.66
C ALA A 231 -21.42 -2.30 -5.64
N SER A 232 -20.33 -1.71 -5.16
CA SER A 232 -19.40 -0.95 -6.02
C SER A 232 -18.55 -1.84 -6.92
N LEU A 233 -18.33 -3.10 -6.55
CA LEU A 233 -17.66 -4.09 -7.39
C LEU A 233 -18.62 -4.72 -8.40
N GLN A 234 -19.93 -4.65 -8.20
CA GLN A 234 -20.90 -5.20 -9.16
C GLN A 234 -20.71 -4.57 -10.55
N ASP A 235 -20.46 -5.42 -11.55
CA ASP A 235 -20.17 -5.05 -12.95
C ASP A 235 -18.93 -4.14 -13.13
N HIS A 236 -18.13 -3.95 -12.08
CA HIS A 236 -16.91 -3.17 -12.14
C HIS A 236 -15.75 -4.00 -12.68
N TRP A 237 -14.93 -3.40 -13.54
CA TRP A 237 -13.79 -4.09 -14.18
C TRP A 237 -12.78 -4.67 -13.18
N PHE A 238 -12.71 -4.09 -11.98
CA PHE A 238 -11.79 -4.53 -10.94
C PHE A 238 -12.26 -5.78 -10.18
N ALA A 239 -13.55 -6.11 -10.23
CA ALA A 239 -14.14 -7.23 -9.48
C ALA A 239 -13.38 -8.58 -9.61
N PRO A 240 -13.03 -9.07 -10.82
CA PRO A 240 -12.27 -10.31 -10.94
C PRO A 240 -10.88 -10.23 -10.29
N PHE A 241 -10.23 -9.06 -10.32
CA PHE A 241 -8.93 -8.86 -9.68
C PHE A 241 -9.04 -8.76 -8.17
N PHE A 242 -10.11 -8.17 -7.63
CA PHE A 242 -10.39 -8.13 -6.20
C PHE A 242 -10.52 -9.55 -5.62
N VAL A 243 -11.29 -10.43 -6.29
CA VAL A 243 -11.44 -11.83 -5.88
C VAL A 243 -10.12 -12.60 -5.95
N ARG A 244 -9.36 -12.42 -7.04
CA ARG A 244 -8.02 -13.03 -7.18
C ARG A 244 -7.06 -12.56 -6.09
N LEU A 245 -7.12 -11.28 -5.74
CA LEU A 245 -6.29 -10.67 -4.71
C LEU A 245 -6.62 -11.26 -3.33
N GLN A 246 -7.91 -11.30 -2.97
CA GLN A 246 -8.38 -11.94 -1.73
C GLN A 246 -7.91 -13.38 -1.62
N HIS A 247 -8.07 -14.16 -2.69
CA HIS A 247 -7.60 -15.54 -2.71
C HIS A 247 -6.09 -15.64 -2.50
N SER A 248 -5.30 -14.82 -3.21
CA SER A 248 -3.84 -14.79 -3.07
C SER A 248 -3.41 -14.43 -1.64
N HIS A 249 -4.08 -13.46 -1.01
CA HIS A 249 -3.81 -13.07 0.38
C HIS A 249 -4.14 -14.18 1.36
N ARG A 250 -5.31 -14.83 1.23
CA ARG A 250 -5.72 -15.94 2.10
C ARG A 250 -4.76 -17.12 1.99
N VAL A 251 -4.29 -17.47 0.79
CA VAL A 251 -3.28 -18.54 0.58
C VAL A 251 -1.95 -18.20 1.27
N LEU A 252 -1.47 -16.95 1.14
CA LEU A 252 -0.25 -16.51 1.83
C LEU A 252 -0.43 -16.54 3.35
N TRP A 253 -1.61 -16.14 3.84
CA TRP A 253 -1.94 -16.13 5.26
C TRP A 253 -2.03 -17.52 5.89
N GLU A 254 -2.59 -18.51 5.18
CA GLU A 254 -2.61 -19.91 5.64
C GLU A 254 -1.21 -20.46 5.92
N ARG A 255 -0.20 -19.90 5.25
CA ARG A 255 1.22 -20.25 5.40
C ARG A 255 2.02 -19.16 6.11
N TYR A 256 1.38 -18.32 6.92
CA TYR A 256 2.04 -17.18 7.57
C TYR A 256 3.31 -17.61 8.31
N GLY A 257 4.46 -17.09 7.89
CA GLY A 257 5.76 -17.45 8.46
C GLY A 257 6.26 -18.86 8.12
N GLN A 258 5.72 -19.49 7.07
CA GLN A 258 6.10 -20.83 6.58
C GLN A 258 6.24 -20.85 5.04
N TRP A 259 6.52 -19.70 4.45
CA TRP A 259 6.82 -19.55 3.03
C TRP A 259 8.21 -20.10 2.72
N GLU A 260 8.31 -20.88 1.65
CA GLU A 260 9.55 -21.46 1.15
C GLU A 260 10.34 -20.46 0.31
N SER A 261 9.65 -19.52 -0.36
CA SER A 261 10.33 -18.51 -1.18
C SER A 261 9.49 -17.25 -1.42
N LEU A 262 10.18 -16.17 -1.79
CA LEU A 262 9.53 -14.92 -2.24
C LEU A 262 8.65 -15.12 -3.50
N LYS A 263 8.81 -16.22 -4.24
CA LYS A 263 7.98 -16.51 -5.41
C LYS A 263 6.51 -16.71 -5.07
N GLU A 264 6.20 -17.14 -3.84
CA GLU A 264 4.81 -17.30 -3.40
C GLU A 264 4.04 -15.97 -3.44
N PHE A 265 4.75 -14.85 -3.30
CA PHE A 265 4.18 -13.51 -3.34
C PHE A 265 4.02 -12.97 -4.78
N GLU A 266 4.67 -13.58 -5.78
CA GLU A 266 4.68 -13.08 -7.16
C GLU A 266 3.28 -13.04 -7.79
N THR A 267 2.35 -13.87 -7.31
CA THR A 267 0.94 -13.86 -7.73
C THR A 267 0.30 -12.46 -7.59
N ILE A 268 0.68 -11.68 -6.57
CA ILE A 268 0.20 -10.31 -6.37
C ILE A 268 0.69 -9.40 -7.52
N ALA A 269 1.98 -9.50 -7.86
CA ALA A 269 2.55 -8.73 -8.97
C ALA A 269 1.99 -9.18 -10.33
N ASP A 270 1.63 -10.46 -10.48
CA ASP A 270 1.00 -10.96 -11.70
C ASP A 270 -0.43 -10.43 -11.86
N ILE A 271 -1.20 -10.35 -10.76
CA ILE A 271 -2.51 -9.66 -10.74
C ILE A 271 -2.36 -8.20 -11.19
N TRP A 272 -1.34 -7.50 -10.68
CA TRP A 272 -1.04 -6.13 -11.09
C TRP A 272 -0.71 -5.98 -12.58
N LEU A 273 0.11 -6.89 -13.14
CA LEU A 273 0.40 -6.89 -14.57
C LEU A 273 -0.85 -7.15 -15.42
N ASP A 274 -1.68 -8.09 -15.00
CA ASP A 274 -2.93 -8.38 -15.69
C ASP A 274 -3.88 -7.18 -15.64
N MET A 275 -3.89 -6.42 -14.53
CA MET A 275 -4.66 -5.16 -14.44
C MET A 275 -4.12 -4.11 -15.40
N LEU A 276 -2.79 -3.95 -15.53
CA LEU A 276 -2.21 -3.03 -16.52
C LEU A 276 -2.63 -3.39 -17.94
N ALA A 277 -2.52 -4.67 -18.31
CA ALA A 277 -2.92 -5.17 -19.62
C ALA A 277 -4.43 -4.98 -19.86
N ASP A 278 -5.25 -5.29 -18.86
CA ASP A 278 -6.70 -5.07 -18.87
C ASP A 278 -7.06 -3.58 -19.00
N ARG A 279 -6.21 -2.66 -18.53
CA ARG A 279 -6.34 -1.20 -18.74
C ARG A 279 -5.69 -0.67 -20.02
N GLY A 280 -5.03 -1.52 -20.81
CA GLY A 280 -4.50 -1.19 -22.14
C GLY A 280 -3.03 -0.79 -22.14
N ILE A 281 -2.26 -1.27 -21.15
CA ILE A 281 -0.82 -1.10 -21.05
C ILE A 281 -0.19 -2.49 -20.98
N ASP A 282 0.39 -2.94 -22.08
CA ASP A 282 1.12 -4.21 -22.12
C ASP A 282 2.59 -3.95 -21.79
N VAL A 283 3.10 -4.66 -20.79
CA VAL A 283 4.47 -4.50 -20.29
C VAL A 283 5.24 -5.79 -20.52
N THR A 284 6.28 -5.73 -21.34
CA THR A 284 7.14 -6.90 -21.63
C THR A 284 8.56 -6.64 -21.15
N PRO A 285 9.05 -7.33 -20.10
CA PRO A 285 10.43 -7.23 -19.67
C PRO A 285 11.37 -7.76 -20.75
N GLN A 286 12.50 -7.10 -20.93
CA GLN A 286 13.53 -7.46 -21.90
C GLN A 286 14.71 -8.16 -21.21
N VAL A 287 15.50 -8.90 -22.00
CA VAL A 287 16.65 -9.68 -21.51
C VAL A 287 17.74 -8.80 -20.88
N ASP A 288 17.88 -7.57 -21.36
CA ASP A 288 18.83 -6.56 -20.86
C ASP A 288 18.32 -5.79 -19.63
N GLY A 289 17.12 -6.10 -19.15
CA GLY A 289 16.48 -5.42 -18.02
C GLY A 289 15.69 -4.16 -18.38
N ALA A 290 15.64 -3.80 -19.67
CA ALA A 290 14.71 -2.79 -20.16
C ALA A 290 13.26 -3.31 -20.14
N ILE A 291 12.32 -2.39 -20.37
CA ILE A 291 10.90 -2.70 -20.48
C ILE A 291 10.42 -2.23 -21.85
N PHE A 292 9.74 -3.12 -22.57
CA PHE A 292 8.96 -2.72 -23.74
C PHE A 292 7.52 -2.45 -23.30
N VAL A 293 7.04 -1.24 -23.56
CA VAL A 293 5.66 -0.83 -23.28
C VAL A 293 4.91 -0.73 -24.59
N SER A 294 3.81 -1.46 -24.70
CA SER A 294 2.87 -1.34 -25.82
C SER A 294 1.55 -0.80 -25.30
N ILE A 295 0.93 0.08 -26.10
CA ILE A 295 -0.42 0.58 -25.85
C ILE A 295 -1.30 0.12 -27.01
N PRO A 296 -1.98 -1.04 -26.90
CA PRO A 296 -2.85 -1.56 -27.95
C PRO A 296 -3.95 -0.57 -28.33
N PHE A 297 -4.44 -0.65 -29.57
CA PHE A 297 -5.58 0.16 -29.97
C PHE A 297 -6.81 -0.21 -29.14
N ARG A 298 -7.44 0.81 -28.54
CA ARG A 298 -8.78 0.75 -27.98
C ARG A 298 -9.55 1.98 -28.42
N ALA A 299 -10.87 1.85 -28.59
CA ALA A 299 -11.70 2.93 -29.13
C ALA A 299 -11.63 4.20 -28.27
N ASP A 300 -11.62 4.03 -26.95
CA ASP A 300 -11.60 5.08 -25.92
C ASP A 300 -10.22 5.71 -25.70
N THR A 301 -9.14 5.07 -26.16
CA THR A 301 -7.76 5.57 -26.12
C THR A 301 -7.12 5.71 -27.50
N SER A 302 -7.92 5.83 -28.56
CA SER A 302 -7.43 5.95 -29.94
C SER A 302 -6.63 7.24 -30.19
N SER A 303 -5.84 7.29 -31.27
CA SER A 303 -5.10 8.50 -31.66
C SER A 303 -6.00 9.72 -31.88
N TYR A 304 -7.24 9.51 -32.34
CA TYR A 304 -8.24 10.57 -32.44
C TYR A 304 -8.61 11.12 -31.05
N GLN A 305 -8.84 10.24 -30.07
CA GLN A 305 -9.11 10.66 -28.69
C GLN A 305 -7.92 11.40 -28.08
N ALA A 306 -6.69 10.96 -28.37
CA ALA A 306 -5.47 11.63 -27.91
C ALA A 306 -5.33 13.05 -28.50
N MET A 307 -5.63 13.23 -29.79
CA MET A 307 -5.67 14.57 -30.41
C MET A 307 -6.72 15.47 -29.74
N MET A 308 -7.93 14.95 -29.53
CA MET A 308 -9.00 15.70 -28.86
C MET A 308 -8.65 16.03 -27.40
N TRP A 309 -7.94 15.14 -26.71
CA TRP A 309 -7.40 15.37 -25.38
C TRP A 309 -6.41 16.55 -25.38
N GLY A 310 -5.44 16.58 -26.29
CA GLY A 310 -4.46 17.67 -26.39
C GLY A 310 -5.12 19.04 -26.58
N LEU A 311 -6.14 19.13 -27.45
CA LEU A 311 -6.93 20.36 -27.68
C LEU A 311 -7.69 20.83 -26.42
N ARG A 312 -8.19 19.89 -25.60
CA ARG A 312 -8.84 20.23 -24.33
C ARG A 312 -7.84 20.80 -23.32
N GLN A 313 -6.62 20.28 -23.27
CA GLN A 313 -5.60 20.77 -22.33
C GLN A 313 -5.10 22.18 -22.67
N THR A 314 -4.92 22.50 -23.96
CA THR A 314 -4.51 23.85 -24.39
C THR A 314 -5.59 24.89 -24.08
N THR A 315 -6.87 24.53 -24.26
CA THR A 315 -7.99 25.42 -23.95
C THR A 315 -8.13 25.69 -22.44
N LYS A 316 -7.83 24.71 -21.58
CA LYS A 316 -7.80 24.90 -20.12
C LYS A 316 -6.68 25.84 -19.69
N ARG A 317 -5.48 25.73 -20.27
CA ARG A 317 -4.34 26.60 -19.96
C ARG A 317 -4.55 28.07 -20.34
N HIS A 318 -5.42 28.37 -21.30
CA HIS A 318 -5.74 29.75 -21.69
C HIS A 318 -6.89 30.39 -20.90
N ARG A 319 -7.55 29.64 -20.02
CA ARG A 319 -8.67 30.12 -19.18
C ARG A 319 -8.32 30.19 -17.68
N GLY A 320 -7.09 29.84 -17.30
CA GLY A 320 -6.57 29.93 -15.93
C GLY A 320 -5.62 31.10 -15.75
#